data_AF-A0A7K0P4W6-F1
#
_entry.id   AF-A0A7K0P4W6-F1
#
_cell.length_a   1.000
_cell.length_b   1.000
_cell.length_c   1.000
_cell.angle_alpha   90.00
_cell.angle_beta   90.00
_cell.angle_gamma   90.00
#
_symmetry.space_group_name_H-M   'P 1'
#
loop_
_entity.id
_entity.type
_entity.pdbx_description
1 polymer ?
#
loop_
_entity_poly.entity_id
_entity_poly.type
_entity_poly.pdbx_seq_one_letter_code
_entity_poly.pdbx_strand_id
1 'polypeptide(L)'
;MAQQSGLVDVLGSAAAGLGVGGFSDTLGFGDVQHAVICLLDGLGWSLLQEHAAHAPTLSAASGHPIASVFPTTTPSALGSFGTGLLPGAHGLVGASFLLPETNQVLSPLKWESNPSPIAVQPEPTIFEVVARQGIEVSSIGPAAYEQSGLTRAVLRGAEYRPAEDIAQRVRALQSATSRGGRSLTYVYWAEIDRVGHGSGVGSGPWLDALGRADGLVSALQAMLSLDSAMIVTADHGMVNCPPSSRIAIESHPDLV
;
A
#
# COMPACT_ATOMS: atom_id res chain seq x y z
N MET A 1 6.31 -7.53 -25.87
CA MET A 1 5.22 -7.45 -24.88
C MET A 1 5.46 -6.16 -24.11
N ALA A 2 4.48 -5.28 -24.01
CA ALA A 2 4.61 -4.11 -23.13
C ALA A 2 4.83 -4.63 -21.70
N GLN A 3 5.83 -4.10 -21.01
CA GLN A 3 6.10 -4.47 -19.62
C GLN A 3 4.88 -4.08 -18.79
N GLN A 4 4.27 -5.04 -18.11
CA GLN A 4 3.10 -4.79 -17.27
C GLN A 4 3.55 -3.98 -16.06
N SER A 5 2.94 -2.80 -15.84
CA SER A 5 3.22 -1.98 -14.66
C SER A 5 2.91 -2.76 -13.37
N GLY A 6 3.70 -2.56 -12.34
CA GLY A 6 3.59 -3.23 -11.06
C GLY A 6 3.51 -2.28 -9.88
N LEU A 7 3.27 -2.83 -8.69
CA LEU A 7 3.23 -2.09 -7.44
C LEU A 7 4.55 -1.33 -7.16
N VAL A 8 5.68 -1.87 -7.61
CA VAL A 8 7.00 -1.24 -7.55
C VAL A 8 7.07 0.10 -8.27
N ASP A 9 6.20 0.32 -9.27
CA ASP A 9 6.22 1.52 -10.10
C ASP A 9 5.41 2.69 -9.49
N VAL A 10 4.58 2.43 -8.46
CA VAL A 10 3.60 3.40 -7.97
C VAL A 10 4.25 4.62 -7.34
N LEU A 11 5.11 4.43 -6.33
CA LEU A 11 5.81 5.56 -5.70
C LEU A 11 6.83 6.20 -6.63
N GLY A 12 7.48 5.43 -7.49
CA GLY A 12 8.41 5.96 -8.49
C GLY A 12 7.70 6.90 -9.46
N SER A 13 6.51 6.52 -9.94
CA SER A 13 5.71 7.36 -10.82
C SER A 13 5.24 8.65 -10.13
N ALA A 14 4.81 8.56 -8.86
CA ALA A 14 4.45 9.74 -8.07
C ALA A 14 5.65 10.68 -7.86
N ALA A 15 6.84 10.12 -7.56
CA ALA A 15 8.06 10.90 -7.39
C ALA A 15 8.46 11.61 -8.70
N ALA A 16 8.35 10.92 -9.85
CA ALA A 16 8.59 11.51 -11.16
C ALA A 16 7.62 12.66 -11.45
N GLY A 17 6.33 12.49 -11.15
CA GLY A 17 5.33 13.54 -11.35
C GLY A 17 5.53 14.78 -10.45
N LEU A 18 6.17 14.60 -9.30
CA LEU A 18 6.62 15.69 -8.44
C LEU A 18 7.95 16.32 -8.89
N GLY A 19 8.52 15.89 -10.01
CA GLY A 19 9.77 16.40 -10.56
C GLY A 19 11.04 15.88 -9.84
N VAL A 20 10.97 14.75 -9.15
CA VAL A 20 12.15 14.10 -8.54
C VAL A 20 12.92 13.31 -9.61
N GLY A 21 14.18 13.66 -9.81
CA GLY A 21 15.05 12.99 -10.79
C GLY A 21 15.35 11.53 -10.41
N GLY A 22 15.65 10.70 -11.41
CA GLY A 22 15.97 9.27 -11.24
C GLY A 22 14.75 8.34 -11.28
N PHE A 23 13.54 8.88 -11.39
CA PHE A 23 12.30 8.12 -11.56
C PHE A 23 11.66 8.39 -12.92
N SER A 24 10.73 7.52 -13.32
CA SER A 24 9.93 7.67 -14.54
C SER A 24 8.45 7.47 -14.21
N ASP A 25 7.60 8.34 -14.75
CA ASP A 25 6.16 8.22 -14.60
C ASP A 25 5.61 7.20 -15.60
N THR A 26 5.30 6.01 -15.11
CA THR A 26 4.74 4.91 -15.91
C THR A 26 3.25 4.71 -15.67
N LEU A 27 2.66 5.47 -14.74
CA LEU A 27 1.25 5.38 -14.35
C LEU A 27 0.44 6.65 -14.67
N GLY A 28 1.09 7.69 -15.19
CA GLY A 28 0.43 8.89 -15.69
C GLY A 28 0.02 9.88 -14.59
N PHE A 29 0.87 10.07 -13.58
CA PHE A 29 0.70 11.18 -12.63
C PHE A 29 0.77 12.55 -13.34
N GLY A 30 1.60 12.69 -14.38
CA GLY A 30 1.87 13.98 -15.02
C GLY A 30 2.66 14.93 -14.12
N ASP A 31 2.77 16.20 -14.50
CA ASP A 31 3.40 17.24 -13.67
C ASP A 31 2.40 17.77 -12.63
N VAL A 32 2.67 17.52 -11.35
CA VAL A 32 1.75 17.83 -10.25
C VAL A 32 2.44 18.51 -9.07
N GLN A 33 1.69 19.32 -8.34
CA GLN A 33 2.13 19.86 -7.05
C GLN A 33 1.88 18.86 -5.92
N HIS A 34 0.78 18.10 -5.99
CA HIS A 34 0.38 17.18 -4.94
C HIS A 34 0.12 15.78 -5.51
N ALA A 35 0.96 14.81 -5.14
CA ALA A 35 0.74 13.41 -5.48
C ALA A 35 0.11 12.69 -4.27
N VAL A 36 -1.05 12.09 -4.47
CA VAL A 36 -1.78 11.32 -3.45
C VAL A 36 -1.85 9.86 -3.88
N ILE A 37 -1.51 8.95 -2.97
CA ILE A 37 -1.69 7.52 -3.18
C ILE A 37 -2.60 6.99 -2.09
N CYS A 38 -3.76 6.46 -2.47
CA CYS A 38 -4.66 5.77 -1.56
C CYS A 38 -4.49 4.25 -1.76
N LEU A 39 -3.95 3.56 -0.75
CA LEU A 39 -3.80 2.11 -0.76
C LEU A 39 -4.93 1.45 0.04
N LEU A 40 -5.74 0.67 -0.67
CA LEU A 40 -6.84 -0.12 -0.11
C LEU A 40 -6.35 -1.57 0.00
N ASP A 41 -5.98 -1.98 1.23
CA ASP A 41 -5.37 -3.28 1.49
C ASP A 41 -6.29 -4.43 1.03
N GLY A 42 -5.72 -5.37 0.27
CA GLY A 42 -6.43 -6.55 -0.22
C GLY A 42 -7.45 -6.33 -1.36
N LEU A 43 -7.63 -5.10 -1.88
CA LEU A 43 -8.57 -4.81 -2.97
C LEU A 43 -7.98 -5.13 -4.36
N GLY A 44 -8.01 -6.40 -4.74
CA GLY A 44 -7.55 -6.83 -6.07
C GLY A 44 -8.42 -6.31 -7.23
N TRP A 45 -7.81 -6.02 -8.38
CA TRP A 45 -8.49 -5.50 -9.58
C TRP A 45 -9.71 -6.33 -9.99
N SER A 46 -9.57 -7.65 -10.08
CA SER A 46 -10.67 -8.53 -10.47
C SER A 46 -11.85 -8.48 -9.50
N LEU A 47 -11.58 -8.31 -8.20
CA LEU A 47 -12.64 -8.21 -7.18
C LEU A 47 -13.40 -6.89 -7.30
N LEU A 48 -12.70 -5.79 -7.57
CA LEU A 48 -13.35 -4.50 -7.86
C LEU A 48 -14.25 -4.62 -9.09
N GLN A 49 -13.77 -5.25 -10.17
CA GLN A 49 -14.56 -5.43 -11.39
C GLN A 49 -15.80 -6.32 -11.16
N GLU A 50 -15.67 -7.41 -10.39
CA GLU A 50 -16.78 -8.30 -10.07
C GLU A 50 -17.86 -7.62 -9.21
N HIS A 51 -17.46 -6.71 -8.33
CA HIS A 51 -18.33 -6.04 -7.37
C HIS A 51 -18.51 -4.55 -7.63
N ALA A 52 -18.35 -4.11 -8.88
CA ALA A 52 -18.35 -2.70 -9.29
C ALA A 52 -19.58 -1.90 -8.81
N ALA A 53 -20.75 -2.57 -8.73
CA ALA A 53 -21.98 -1.96 -8.25
C ALA A 53 -21.92 -1.46 -6.78
N HIS A 54 -21.00 -2.00 -5.98
CA HIS A 54 -20.78 -1.59 -4.59
C HIS A 54 -19.69 -0.53 -4.42
N ALA A 55 -18.99 -0.18 -5.51
CA ALA A 55 -17.91 0.80 -5.51
C ALA A 55 -17.97 1.70 -6.75
N PRO A 56 -19.04 2.51 -6.91
CA PRO A 56 -19.26 3.32 -8.10
C PRO A 56 -18.18 4.39 -8.34
N THR A 57 -17.61 5.00 -7.29
CA THR A 57 -16.53 5.98 -7.45
C THR A 57 -15.26 5.31 -7.99
N LEU A 58 -14.87 4.18 -7.39
CA LEU A 58 -13.71 3.39 -7.83
C LEU A 58 -13.90 2.84 -9.25
N SER A 59 -15.09 2.33 -9.56
CA SER A 59 -15.39 1.70 -10.85
C SER A 59 -15.55 2.70 -11.99
N ALA A 60 -15.86 3.96 -11.68
CA ALA A 60 -15.91 5.04 -12.66
C ALA A 60 -14.52 5.61 -12.99
N ALA A 61 -13.51 5.36 -12.14
CA ALA A 61 -12.16 5.82 -12.37
C ALA A 61 -11.50 5.07 -13.54
N SER A 62 -10.71 5.78 -14.34
CA SER A 62 -9.81 5.14 -15.30
C SER A 62 -8.76 4.32 -14.57
N GLY A 63 -8.53 3.09 -15.01
CA GLY A 63 -7.50 2.23 -14.44
C GLY A 63 -7.29 0.95 -15.23
N HIS A 64 -6.25 0.23 -14.87
CA HIS A 64 -5.93 -1.08 -15.42
C HIS A 64 -5.30 -1.95 -14.32
N PRO A 65 -5.30 -3.28 -14.44
CA PRO A 65 -4.61 -4.13 -13.47
C PRO A 65 -3.11 -3.84 -13.49
N ILE A 66 -2.51 -3.85 -12.30
CA ILE A 66 -1.06 -3.87 -12.09
C ILE A 66 -0.66 -5.19 -11.43
N ALA A 67 0.59 -5.60 -11.62
CA ALA A 67 1.13 -6.75 -10.90
C ALA A 67 1.48 -6.37 -9.45
N SER A 68 1.13 -7.22 -8.49
CA SER A 68 1.79 -7.21 -7.17
C SER A 68 3.18 -7.88 -7.28
N VAL A 69 3.77 -8.25 -6.16
CA VAL A 69 5.04 -8.97 -6.07
C VAL A 69 4.84 -10.38 -5.52
N PHE A 70 5.87 -11.22 -5.64
CA PHE A 70 5.85 -12.56 -5.06
C PHE A 70 6.74 -12.64 -3.80
N PRO A 71 6.24 -13.16 -2.67
CA PRO A 71 4.85 -13.56 -2.43
C PRO A 71 3.93 -12.33 -2.25
N THR A 72 2.66 -12.48 -2.62
CA THR A 72 1.63 -11.41 -2.54
C THR A 72 1.12 -11.23 -1.10
N THR A 73 2.03 -10.86 -0.19
CA THR A 73 1.72 -10.57 1.21
C THR A 73 2.03 -9.12 1.51
N THR A 74 1.26 -8.47 2.39
CA THR A 74 1.45 -7.07 2.79
C THR A 74 2.90 -6.69 3.07
N PRO A 75 3.73 -7.46 3.83
CA PRO A 75 5.12 -7.04 4.07
C PRO A 75 5.99 -6.99 2.81
N SER A 76 5.88 -7.99 1.94
CA SER A 76 6.60 -8.03 0.67
C SER A 76 6.14 -6.91 -0.25
N ALA A 77 4.83 -6.73 -0.37
CA ALA A 77 4.21 -5.75 -1.23
C ALA A 77 4.49 -4.31 -0.77
N LEU A 78 4.36 -4.00 0.53
CA LEU A 78 4.71 -2.68 1.07
C LEU A 78 6.22 -2.41 1.02
N GLY A 79 7.07 -3.43 1.18
CA GLY A 79 8.51 -3.31 0.93
C GLY A 79 8.80 -2.89 -0.50
N SER A 80 8.14 -3.54 -1.47
CA SER A 80 8.29 -3.23 -2.88
C SER A 80 7.71 -1.87 -3.25
N PHE A 81 6.53 -1.55 -2.73
CA PHE A 81 5.89 -0.24 -2.86
C PHE A 81 6.82 0.86 -2.35
N GLY A 82 7.30 0.73 -1.11
CA GLY A 82 8.08 1.74 -0.40
C GLY A 82 9.47 2.00 -0.95
N THR A 83 10.12 0.97 -1.52
CA THR A 83 11.50 1.04 -2.02
C THR A 83 11.62 1.07 -3.54
N GLY A 84 10.57 0.67 -4.28
CA GLY A 84 10.64 0.43 -5.72
C GLY A 84 11.45 -0.82 -6.10
N LEU A 85 11.84 -1.66 -5.14
CA LEU A 85 12.64 -2.87 -5.34
C LEU A 85 11.78 -4.12 -5.25
N LEU A 86 12.27 -5.26 -5.74
CA LEU A 86 11.59 -6.54 -5.54
C LEU A 86 11.94 -7.18 -4.18
N PRO A 87 11.14 -8.14 -3.67
CA PRO A 87 11.35 -8.77 -2.36
C PRO A 87 12.75 -9.30 -2.09
N GLY A 88 13.39 -9.90 -3.10
CA GLY A 88 14.76 -10.39 -2.97
C GLY A 88 15.83 -9.30 -2.76
N ALA A 89 15.53 -8.05 -3.11
CA ALA A 89 16.44 -6.92 -2.96
C ALA A 89 16.16 -6.12 -1.66
N HIS A 90 14.90 -5.85 -1.33
CA HIS A 90 14.57 -5.14 -0.08
C HIS A 90 14.50 -6.05 1.15
N GLY A 91 14.53 -7.38 0.99
CA GLY A 91 14.69 -8.33 2.10
C GLY A 91 13.43 -8.67 2.91
N LEU A 92 12.26 -8.11 2.58
CA LEU A 92 10.98 -8.54 3.17
C LEU A 92 10.33 -9.57 2.26
N VAL A 93 10.53 -10.84 2.58
CA VAL A 93 10.27 -11.97 1.66
C VAL A 93 9.02 -12.78 1.99
N GLY A 94 8.18 -12.33 2.92
CA GLY A 94 6.89 -12.96 3.21
C GLY A 94 6.22 -12.48 4.50
N ALA A 95 5.10 -13.12 4.83
CA ALA A 95 4.34 -12.84 6.06
C ALA A 95 5.13 -13.18 7.34
N SER A 96 6.06 -14.12 7.26
CA SER A 96 7.08 -14.40 8.29
C SER A 96 8.29 -15.04 7.63
N PHE A 97 9.49 -14.75 8.12
CA PHE A 97 10.75 -15.29 7.58
C PHE A 97 11.85 -15.36 8.63
N LEU A 98 12.81 -16.26 8.44
CA LEU A 98 13.97 -16.41 9.31
C LEU A 98 14.99 -15.30 9.01
N LEU A 99 15.51 -14.67 10.05
CA LEU A 99 16.69 -13.81 10.01
C LEU A 99 17.93 -14.67 10.32
N PRO A 100 18.80 -14.96 9.33
CA PRO A 100 19.94 -15.86 9.55
C PRO A 100 20.91 -15.37 10.63
N GLU A 101 21.07 -14.05 10.75
CA GLU A 101 22.05 -13.42 11.65
C GLU A 101 21.69 -13.58 13.13
N THR A 102 20.39 -13.64 13.44
CA THR A 102 19.88 -13.80 14.80
C THR A 102 19.26 -15.17 15.05
N ASN A 103 19.07 -15.98 14.00
CA ASN A 103 18.32 -17.22 14.01
C ASN A 103 16.90 -17.05 14.61
N GLN A 104 16.26 -15.92 14.33
CA GLN A 104 14.92 -15.59 14.81
C GLN A 104 13.94 -15.48 13.63
N VAL A 105 12.70 -15.91 13.84
CA VAL A 105 11.62 -15.67 12.88
C VAL A 105 11.05 -14.28 13.11
N LEU A 106 11.12 -13.44 12.08
CA LEU A 106 10.48 -12.14 12.06
C LEU A 106 9.07 -12.27 11.48
N SER A 107 8.09 -11.65 12.14
CA SER A 107 6.72 -11.51 11.63
C SER A 107 6.42 -10.01 11.44
N PRO A 108 6.57 -9.46 10.23
CA PRO A 108 6.57 -8.01 10.03
C PRO A 108 5.28 -7.30 10.48
N LEU A 109 4.12 -7.96 10.40
CA LEU A 109 2.84 -7.40 10.85
C LEU A 109 2.71 -7.31 12.38
N LYS A 110 3.57 -8.01 13.12
CA LYS A 110 3.64 -7.98 14.59
C LYS A 110 4.95 -7.35 15.08
N TRP A 111 5.75 -6.81 14.17
CA TRP A 111 7.08 -6.31 14.46
C TRP A 111 6.98 -4.89 15.02
N GLU A 112 7.53 -4.70 16.20
CA GLU A 112 7.60 -3.38 16.84
C GLU A 112 8.88 -2.65 16.42
N SER A 113 10.02 -3.01 17.01
CA SER A 113 11.27 -2.25 16.80
C SER A 113 12.54 -3.07 16.88
N ASN A 114 12.48 -4.32 17.36
CA ASN A 114 13.61 -5.22 17.46
C ASN A 114 13.36 -6.47 16.60
N PRO A 115 14.29 -6.89 15.71
CA PRO A 115 15.53 -6.20 15.37
C PRO A 115 15.28 -4.84 14.69
N SER A 116 16.31 -4.02 14.59
CA SER A 116 16.21 -2.66 14.06
C SER A 116 15.63 -2.63 12.64
N PRO A 117 14.59 -1.83 12.35
CA PRO A 117 13.98 -1.76 11.02
C PRO A 117 14.92 -1.40 9.87
N ILE A 118 15.86 -0.49 10.12
CA ILE A 118 16.86 -0.09 9.13
C ILE A 118 17.93 -1.17 8.91
N ALA A 119 18.14 -2.07 9.87
CA ALA A 119 19.07 -3.19 9.69
C ALA A 119 18.45 -4.32 8.85
N VAL A 120 17.15 -4.58 9.04
CA VAL A 120 16.41 -5.59 8.26
C VAL A 120 16.17 -5.13 6.82
N GLN A 121 15.87 -3.84 6.62
CA GLN A 121 15.61 -3.24 5.32
C GLN A 121 16.49 -1.97 5.20
N PRO A 122 17.72 -2.10 4.65
CA PRO A 122 18.68 -1.00 4.61
C PRO A 122 18.52 -0.08 3.38
N GLU A 123 17.82 -0.52 2.34
CA GLU A 123 17.68 0.28 1.12
C GLU A 123 16.84 1.54 1.38
N PRO A 124 17.21 2.70 0.83
CA PRO A 124 16.42 3.93 0.98
C PRO A 124 14.98 3.74 0.50
N THR A 125 14.02 4.25 1.25
CA THR A 125 12.64 4.33 0.75
C THR A 125 12.51 5.48 -0.26
N ILE A 126 11.58 5.38 -1.20
CA ILE A 126 11.27 6.48 -2.13
C ILE A 126 10.77 7.70 -1.36
N PHE A 127 10.04 7.50 -0.26
CA PHE A 127 9.66 8.56 0.66
C PHE A 127 10.86 9.35 1.21
N GLU A 128 11.93 8.69 1.64
CA GLU A 128 13.18 9.36 2.06
C GLU A 128 13.83 10.14 0.91
N VAL A 129 13.83 9.57 -0.30
CA VAL A 129 14.39 10.21 -1.50
C VAL A 129 13.62 11.49 -1.85
N VAL A 130 12.28 11.43 -1.82
CA VAL A 130 11.40 12.57 -2.09
C VAL A 130 11.55 13.65 -1.00
N ALA A 131 11.56 13.27 0.27
CA ALA A 131 11.73 14.20 1.39
C ALA A 131 13.07 14.97 1.32
N ARG A 132 14.15 14.31 0.87
CA ARG A 132 15.47 14.95 0.68
C ARG A 132 15.47 16.05 -0.40
N GLN A 133 14.47 16.09 -1.28
CA GLN A 133 14.27 17.17 -2.25
C GLN A 133 13.49 18.37 -1.68
N GLY A 134 13.20 18.37 -0.37
CA GLY A 134 12.41 19.42 0.28
C GLY A 134 10.91 19.35 -0.04
N ILE A 135 10.43 18.21 -0.54
CA ILE A 135 9.01 17.94 -0.76
C ILE A 135 8.42 17.42 0.55
N GLU A 136 7.22 17.89 0.90
CA GLU A 136 6.53 17.40 2.10
C GLU A 136 6.02 15.97 1.88
N VAL A 137 6.33 15.07 2.80
CA VAL A 137 5.95 13.66 2.69
C VAL A 137 5.11 13.26 3.90
N SER A 138 3.92 12.73 3.67
CA SER A 138 2.99 12.31 4.72
C SER A 138 2.52 10.87 4.54
N SER A 139 2.39 10.14 5.65
CA SER A 139 1.79 8.81 5.71
C SER A 139 0.60 8.85 6.66
N ILE A 140 -0.60 8.57 6.16
CA ILE A 140 -1.86 8.68 6.89
C ILE A 140 -2.43 7.27 7.09
N GLY A 141 -2.55 6.84 8.34
CA GLY A 141 -3.02 5.49 8.67
C GLY A 141 -3.33 5.30 10.16
N PRO A 142 -3.72 4.09 10.58
CA PRO A 142 -4.05 3.80 11.98
C PRO A 142 -2.91 4.13 12.93
N ALA A 143 -3.22 4.69 14.11
CA ALA A 143 -2.22 5.10 15.10
C ALA A 143 -1.29 3.94 15.51
N ALA A 144 -1.84 2.72 15.55
CA ALA A 144 -1.08 1.51 15.90
C ALA A 144 0.09 1.22 14.94
N TYR A 145 0.08 1.76 13.72
CA TYR A 145 1.12 1.47 12.71
C TYR A 145 2.24 2.51 12.69
N GLU A 146 2.05 3.66 13.35
CA GLU A 146 3.00 4.77 13.36
C GLU A 146 4.42 4.32 13.74
N GLN A 147 4.52 3.58 14.84
CA GLN A 147 5.80 3.13 15.40
C GLN A 147 6.10 1.66 15.08
N SER A 148 5.31 1.03 14.21
CA SER A 148 5.52 -0.36 13.82
C SER A 148 6.82 -0.53 13.04
N GLY A 149 7.43 -1.70 13.17
CA GLY A 149 8.70 -2.03 12.55
C GLY A 149 8.56 -2.06 11.03
N LEU A 150 7.43 -2.54 10.52
CA LEU A 150 7.15 -2.53 9.08
C LEU A 150 7.07 -1.11 8.52
N THR A 151 6.28 -0.20 9.12
CA THR A 151 6.23 1.21 8.70
C THR A 151 7.63 1.84 8.72
N ARG A 152 8.38 1.61 9.81
CA ARG A 152 9.75 2.11 9.97
C ARG A 152 10.78 1.40 9.08
N ALA A 153 10.42 0.28 8.44
CA ALA A 153 11.27 -0.40 7.47
C ALA A 153 10.99 0.09 6.05
N VAL A 154 9.73 0.31 5.66
CA VAL A 154 9.39 0.48 4.24
C VAL A 154 8.77 1.83 3.89
N LEU A 155 8.30 2.59 4.87
CA LEU A 155 7.63 3.89 4.69
C LEU A 155 8.38 5.05 5.38
N ARG A 156 9.68 4.87 5.69
CA ARG A 156 10.54 5.89 6.31
C ARG A 156 10.56 7.19 5.49
N GLY A 157 10.80 8.32 6.15
CA GLY A 157 10.92 9.62 5.47
C GLY A 157 9.61 10.40 5.36
N ALA A 158 8.48 9.79 5.73
CA ALA A 158 7.18 10.45 5.85
C ALA A 158 6.90 10.93 7.29
N GLU A 159 6.27 12.10 7.43
CA GLU A 159 5.57 12.48 8.65
C GLU A 159 4.33 11.58 8.80
N TYR A 160 4.28 10.78 9.86
CA TYR A 160 3.11 9.94 10.12
C TYR A 160 1.98 10.76 10.74
N ARG A 161 0.76 10.60 10.22
CA ARG A 161 -0.44 11.31 10.66
C ARG A 161 -1.51 10.30 11.03
N PRO A 162 -1.68 10.00 12.33
CA PRO A 162 -2.66 9.03 12.79
C PRO A 162 -4.09 9.40 12.38
N ALA A 163 -4.78 8.44 11.78
CA ALA A 163 -6.18 8.54 11.43
C ALA A 163 -6.83 7.15 11.51
N GLU A 164 -7.97 7.08 12.17
CA GLU A 164 -8.78 5.87 12.37
C GLU A 164 -9.98 5.83 11.43
N ASP A 165 -10.58 6.99 11.14
CA ASP A 165 -11.77 7.11 10.31
C ASP A 165 -11.55 7.93 9.02
N ILE A 166 -12.59 7.97 8.18
CA ILE A 166 -12.59 8.68 6.90
C ILE A 166 -12.43 10.19 7.11
N ALA A 167 -13.13 10.77 8.09
CA ALA A 167 -13.11 12.21 8.32
C ALA A 167 -11.73 12.67 8.83
N GLN A 168 -11.08 11.86 9.65
CA GLN A 168 -9.70 12.08 10.09
C GLN A 168 -8.72 12.01 8.91
N ARG A 169 -8.88 11.04 7.98
CA ARG A 169 -8.07 10.94 6.76
C ARG A 169 -8.21 12.17 5.86
N VAL A 170 -9.45 12.63 5.65
CA VAL A 170 -9.75 13.83 4.88
C VAL A 170 -9.07 15.06 5.49
N ARG A 171 -9.21 15.27 6.80
CA ARG A 171 -8.54 16.39 7.50
C ARG A 171 -7.02 16.32 7.41
N ALA A 172 -6.46 15.11 7.57
CA ALA A 172 -5.02 14.90 7.48
C ALA A 172 -4.48 15.18 6.06
N LEU A 173 -5.23 14.79 5.02
CA LEU A 173 -4.89 15.10 3.62
C LEU A 173 -4.97 16.60 3.35
N GLN A 174 -6.05 17.29 3.75
CA GLN A 174 -6.16 18.74 3.62
C GLN A 174 -5.00 19.48 4.31
N SER A 175 -4.58 19.01 5.48
CA SER A 175 -3.42 19.58 6.17
C SER A 175 -2.10 19.27 5.46
N ALA A 176 -2.02 18.23 4.63
CA ALA A 176 -0.80 17.82 3.90
C ALA A 176 -0.63 18.58 2.59
N THR A 177 -1.72 19.08 2.02
CA THR A 177 -1.72 19.80 0.75
C THR A 177 -1.83 21.32 0.92
N SER A 178 -2.22 21.83 2.09
CA SER A 178 -2.46 23.27 2.32
C SER A 178 -1.21 24.13 2.60
N ARG A 179 -0.02 23.54 2.73
CA ARG A 179 1.21 24.27 3.12
C ARG A 179 1.90 25.01 1.97
N GLY A 180 1.35 24.99 0.76
CA GLY A 180 1.77 25.79 -0.39
C GLY A 180 3.03 25.30 -1.13
N GLY A 181 3.62 24.19 -0.69
CA GLY A 181 4.71 23.49 -1.37
C GLY A 181 4.25 22.15 -1.96
N ARG A 182 5.12 21.53 -2.76
CA ARG A 182 4.87 20.18 -3.31
C ARG A 182 4.72 19.16 -2.19
N SER A 183 3.82 18.19 -2.37
CA SER A 183 3.66 17.10 -1.39
C SER A 183 3.38 15.72 -1.99
N LEU A 184 3.89 14.70 -1.30
CA LEU A 184 3.59 13.28 -1.52
C LEU A 184 2.81 12.76 -0.30
N THR A 185 1.57 12.35 -0.49
CA THR A 185 0.71 11.84 0.59
C THR A 185 0.29 10.40 0.32
N TYR A 186 0.69 9.50 1.22
CA TYR A 186 0.22 8.12 1.26
C TYR A 186 -0.93 7.98 2.26
N VAL A 187 -2.06 7.42 1.83
CA VAL A 187 -3.24 7.15 2.66
C VAL A 187 -3.50 5.65 2.64
N TYR A 188 -3.61 5.04 3.81
CA TYR A 188 -3.79 3.59 3.94
C TYR A 188 -5.13 3.23 4.58
N TRP A 189 -5.79 2.19 4.05
CA TRP A 189 -7.06 1.66 4.53
C TRP A 189 -7.04 0.12 4.59
N ALA A 190 -7.00 -0.44 5.81
CA ALA A 190 -6.91 -1.89 6.06
C ALA A 190 -8.24 -2.66 5.96
N GLU A 191 -9.39 -1.97 5.91
CA GLU A 191 -10.64 -2.61 6.29
C GLU A 191 -11.07 -3.74 5.35
N ILE A 192 -10.82 -3.60 4.05
CA ILE A 192 -11.22 -4.58 3.04
C ILE A 192 -10.51 -5.92 3.30
N ASP A 193 -9.19 -5.92 3.44
CA ASP A 193 -8.40 -7.10 3.77
C ASP A 193 -8.86 -7.75 5.08
N ARG A 194 -8.95 -6.95 6.17
CA ARG A 194 -9.35 -7.43 7.50
C ARG A 194 -10.71 -8.12 7.48
N VAL A 195 -11.70 -7.52 6.81
CA VAL A 195 -13.05 -8.11 6.71
C VAL A 195 -13.04 -9.32 5.77
N GLY A 196 -12.31 -9.27 4.66
CA GLY A 196 -12.17 -10.38 3.73
C GLY A 196 -11.60 -11.63 4.38
N HIS A 197 -10.58 -11.49 5.24
CA HIS A 197 -10.05 -12.59 6.03
C HIS A 197 -11.07 -13.19 7.02
N GLY A 198 -11.94 -12.35 7.59
CA GLY A 198 -12.92 -12.78 8.59
C GLY A 198 -14.17 -13.44 8.00
N SER A 199 -14.71 -12.89 6.90
CA SER A 199 -16.01 -13.31 6.35
C SER A 199 -15.97 -13.81 4.91
N GLY A 200 -14.83 -13.73 4.24
CA GLY A 200 -14.68 -14.08 2.83
C GLY A 200 -15.07 -12.94 1.89
N VAL A 201 -14.41 -12.92 0.73
CA VAL A 201 -14.69 -11.98 -0.36
C VAL A 201 -16.09 -12.23 -0.93
N GLY A 202 -16.80 -11.16 -1.26
CA GLY A 202 -18.18 -11.20 -1.77
C GLY A 202 -19.26 -11.43 -0.71
N SER A 203 -18.88 -11.62 0.56
CA SER A 203 -19.83 -11.67 1.68
C SER A 203 -20.47 -10.30 1.94
N GLY A 204 -21.67 -10.26 2.54
CA GLY A 204 -22.34 -9.01 2.91
C GLY A 204 -21.44 -8.03 3.69
N PRO A 205 -20.74 -8.46 4.76
CA PRO A 205 -19.81 -7.60 5.48
C PRO A 205 -18.66 -7.07 4.61
N TRP A 206 -18.15 -7.88 3.68
CA TRP A 206 -17.09 -7.47 2.76
C TRP A 206 -17.60 -6.44 1.73
N LEU A 207 -18.82 -6.61 1.20
CA LEU A 207 -19.46 -5.64 0.32
C LEU A 207 -19.72 -4.30 1.03
N ASP A 208 -20.10 -4.34 2.30
CA ASP A 208 -20.24 -3.12 3.11
C ASP A 208 -18.88 -2.42 3.33
N ALA A 209 -17.80 -3.19 3.53
CA ALA A 209 -16.44 -2.66 3.65
C ALA A 209 -15.95 -2.03 2.33
N LEU A 210 -16.26 -2.66 1.19
CA LEU A 210 -16.00 -2.12 -0.13
C LEU A 210 -16.73 -0.78 -0.35
N GLY A 211 -18.00 -0.68 0.02
CA GLY A 211 -18.75 0.58 -0.06
C GLY A 211 -18.18 1.69 0.84
N ARG A 212 -17.64 1.35 2.03
CA ARG A 212 -16.93 2.33 2.87
C ARG A 212 -15.61 2.79 2.25
N ALA A 213 -14.86 1.89 1.62
CA ALA A 213 -13.63 2.27 0.92
C ALA A 213 -13.92 3.16 -0.31
N ASP A 214 -14.99 2.89 -1.04
CA ASP A 214 -15.48 3.76 -2.11
C ASP A 214 -15.83 5.16 -1.58
N GLY A 215 -16.55 5.23 -0.45
CA GLY A 215 -16.85 6.48 0.24
C GLY A 215 -15.60 7.23 0.72
N LEU A 216 -14.57 6.54 1.20
CA LEU A 216 -13.26 7.13 1.51
C LEU A 216 -12.66 7.79 0.27
N VAL A 217 -12.58 7.05 -0.84
CA VAL A 217 -11.96 7.55 -2.09
C VAL A 217 -12.73 8.75 -2.63
N SER A 218 -14.06 8.70 -2.62
CA SER A 218 -14.92 9.83 -2.98
C SER A 218 -14.65 11.06 -2.12
N ALA A 219 -14.52 10.88 -0.80
CA ALA A 219 -14.24 11.96 0.13
C ALA A 219 -12.83 12.55 -0.05
N LEU A 220 -11.82 11.73 -0.32
CA LEU A 220 -10.45 12.19 -0.62
C LEU A 220 -10.42 12.96 -1.95
N GLN A 221 -11.06 12.41 -3.00
CA GLN A 221 -11.14 13.03 -4.33
C GLN A 221 -11.74 14.43 -4.27
N ALA A 222 -12.80 14.63 -3.47
CA ALA A 222 -13.45 15.92 -3.32
C ALA A 222 -12.53 17.02 -2.74
N MET A 223 -11.41 16.66 -2.12
CA MET A 223 -10.45 17.61 -1.53
C MET A 223 -9.29 17.97 -2.46
N LEU A 224 -9.15 17.28 -3.59
CA LEU A 224 -8.04 17.46 -4.49
C LEU A 224 -8.19 18.77 -5.30
N SER A 225 -7.09 19.51 -5.41
CA SER A 225 -6.98 20.68 -6.27
C SER A 225 -6.64 20.29 -7.71
N LEU A 226 -6.71 21.25 -8.65
CA LEU A 226 -6.42 21.01 -10.07
C LEU A 226 -4.96 20.60 -10.37
N ASP A 227 -4.05 20.90 -9.45
CA ASP A 227 -2.63 20.55 -9.49
C ASP A 227 -2.31 19.29 -8.66
N SER A 228 -3.34 18.54 -8.28
CA SER A 228 -3.23 17.24 -7.61
C SER A 228 -3.49 16.09 -8.57
N ALA A 229 -2.77 14.98 -8.39
CA ALA A 229 -3.16 13.68 -8.94
C ALA A 229 -3.26 12.65 -7.82
N MET A 230 -4.28 11.79 -7.92
CA MET A 230 -4.47 10.68 -7.00
C MET A 230 -4.51 9.36 -7.75
N ILE A 231 -3.68 8.41 -7.30
CA ILE A 231 -3.81 7.00 -7.66
C ILE A 231 -4.41 6.24 -6.50
N VAL A 232 -5.38 5.39 -6.79
CA VAL A 232 -5.86 4.36 -5.86
C VAL A 232 -5.26 3.02 -6.27
N THR A 233 -4.71 2.29 -5.31
CA THR A 233 -4.06 1.00 -5.54
C THR A 233 -4.31 0.03 -4.39
N ALA A 234 -3.80 -1.19 -4.52
CA ALA A 234 -3.78 -2.20 -3.48
C ALA A 234 -2.42 -2.90 -3.49
N ASP A 235 -2.02 -3.42 -2.34
CA ASP A 235 -0.80 -4.20 -2.17
C ASP A 235 -0.95 -5.62 -2.72
N HIS A 236 -2.12 -6.24 -2.55
CA HIS A 236 -2.50 -7.52 -3.13
C HIS A 236 -4.03 -7.65 -3.34
N GLY A 237 -4.45 -8.79 -3.89
CA GLY A 237 -5.85 -9.21 -3.94
C GLY A 237 -6.20 -10.21 -2.82
N MET A 238 -7.37 -10.83 -2.93
CA MET A 238 -7.84 -11.84 -1.98
C MET A 238 -8.61 -12.95 -2.71
N VAL A 239 -8.56 -14.17 -2.19
CA VAL A 239 -9.35 -15.30 -2.71
C VAL A 239 -9.99 -16.06 -1.55
N ASN A 240 -11.15 -16.66 -1.79
CA ASN A 240 -11.80 -17.52 -0.81
C ASN A 240 -11.11 -18.90 -0.76
N CYS A 241 -10.82 -19.39 0.44
CA CYS A 241 -10.12 -20.66 0.67
C CYS A 241 -11.06 -21.71 1.29
N PRO A 242 -11.82 -22.48 0.49
CA PRO A 242 -12.75 -23.47 1.02
C PRO A 242 -12.02 -24.62 1.72
N PRO A 243 -12.64 -25.30 2.70
CA PRO A 243 -12.02 -26.44 3.41
C PRO A 243 -11.49 -27.54 2.50
N SER A 244 -12.13 -27.77 1.35
CA SER A 244 -11.72 -28.75 0.34
C SER A 244 -10.37 -28.45 -0.31
N SER A 245 -9.90 -27.20 -0.26
CA SER A 245 -8.60 -26.78 -0.81
C SER A 245 -7.47 -26.83 0.22
N ARG A 246 -7.74 -27.31 1.44
CA ARG A 246 -6.74 -27.41 2.50
C ARG A 246 -5.93 -28.68 2.31
N ILE A 247 -4.61 -28.52 2.34
CA ILE A 247 -3.65 -29.62 2.27
C ILE A 247 -3.04 -29.79 3.66
N ALA A 248 -3.14 -30.98 4.25
CA ALA A 248 -2.45 -31.33 5.49
C ALA A 248 -1.03 -31.77 5.14
N ILE A 249 -0.02 -31.01 5.55
CA ILE A 249 1.39 -31.25 5.17
C ILE A 249 1.84 -32.65 5.62
N GLU A 250 1.39 -33.12 6.78
CA GLU A 250 1.71 -34.43 7.35
C GLU A 250 1.22 -35.59 6.46
N SER A 251 0.22 -35.34 5.62
CA SER A 251 -0.30 -36.31 4.64
C SER A 251 0.50 -36.33 3.33
N HIS A 252 1.49 -35.44 3.19
CA HIS A 252 2.33 -35.29 2.00
C HIS A 252 3.82 -35.22 2.37
N PRO A 253 4.46 -36.36 2.67
CA PRO A 253 5.88 -36.41 3.08
C PRO A 253 6.85 -35.79 2.05
N ASP A 254 6.49 -35.78 0.77
CA ASP A 254 7.30 -35.20 -0.30
C ASP A 254 7.33 -33.66 -0.28
N LEU A 255 6.53 -33.01 0.58
CA LEU A 255 6.48 -31.55 0.75
C LEU A 255 7.31 -31.04 1.95
N VAL A 256 7.98 -31.92 2.69
CA VAL A 256 8.73 -31.61 3.93
C VAL A 256 10.22 -31.90 3.78
#